data_AF-A0A350LUK2-F1
#
_entry.id   AF-A0A350LUK2-F1
#
_cell.length_a   1.000
_cell.length_b   1.000
_cell.length_c   1.000
_cell.angle_alpha   90.00
_cell.angle_beta   90.00
_cell.angle_gamma   90.00
#
_symmetry.space_group_name_H-M   'P 1'
#
loop_
_entity.id
_entity.type
_entity.pdbx_description
1 polymer ?
#
loop_
_entity_poly.entity_id
_entity_poly.type
_entity_poly.pdbx_seq_one_letter_code
_entity_poly.pdbx_strand_id
1 'polypeptide(L)' 'QGLGLANDSPRARPSIFNDDDEFAWLTTHDEMLLRLLYHPDLSPGMTADEARPILRRLLDEWQAGPV' A
#
# COMPACT_ATOMS: atom_id res chain seq x y z
N GLN A 1 4.73 7.83 -16.86
CA GLN A 1 3.26 7.94 -16.65
C GLN A 1 2.83 6.65 -15.98
N GLY A 2 2.28 6.74 -14.77
CA GLY A 2 2.00 5.61 -13.87
C GLY A 2 2.68 5.80 -12.51
N LEU A 3 2.12 6.65 -11.65
CA LEU A 3 2.53 6.86 -10.25
C LEU A 3 1.64 5.99 -9.33
N GLY A 4 1.60 4.68 -9.57
CA GLY A 4 0.73 3.74 -8.85
C GLY A 4 1.42 2.40 -8.59
N LEU A 5 0.98 1.69 -7.55
CA LEU A 5 1.42 0.32 -7.23
C LEU A 5 1.22 -0.62 -8.43
N ALA A 6 2.03 -1.67 -8.52
CA ALA A 6 2.06 -2.57 -9.67
C ALA A 6 0.67 -3.12 -10.02
N ASN A 7 0.33 -2.95 -11.30
CA ASN A 7 -1.02 -2.89 -11.87
C ASN A 7 -1.88 -4.17 -11.77
N ASP A 8 -1.33 -5.34 -11.43
CA ASP A 8 -2.07 -6.59 -11.59
C ASP A 8 -1.67 -7.66 -10.56
N SER A 9 -2.44 -7.79 -9.47
CA SER A 9 -2.33 -8.94 -8.57
C SER A 9 -3.71 -9.43 -8.15
N PRO A 10 -4.08 -10.70 -8.46
CA PRO A 10 -5.33 -11.30 -7.96
C PRO A 10 -5.40 -11.34 -6.43
N ARG A 11 -4.25 -11.26 -5.74
CA ARG A 11 -4.15 -11.22 -4.28
C ARG A 11 -4.45 -9.84 -3.67
N ALA A 12 -4.52 -8.79 -4.50
CA ALA A 12 -4.89 -7.46 -4.02
C ALA A 12 -6.41 -7.28 -3.90
N ARG A 13 -7.23 -8.25 -4.33
CA ARG A 13 -8.69 -8.16 -4.15
C ARG A 13 -9.06 -8.19 -2.66
N PRO A 14 -10.02 -7.36 -2.21
CA PRO A 14 -10.68 -6.24 -2.89
C PRO A 14 -9.87 -4.94 -2.73
N SER A 15 -9.34 -4.36 -3.81
CA SER A 15 -8.56 -3.11 -3.75
C SER A 15 -8.85 -2.22 -4.95
N ILE A 16 -8.92 -0.90 -4.73
CA ILE A 16 -9.05 0.13 -5.78
C ILE A 16 -7.81 0.22 -6.68
N PHE A 17 -6.72 -0.44 -6.33
CA PHE A 17 -5.52 -0.55 -7.17
C PHE A 17 -5.57 -1.76 -8.11
N ASN A 18 -6.69 -2.49 -8.14
CA ASN A 18 -6.96 -3.55 -9.11
C ASN A 18 -7.88 -2.98 -10.21
N ASP A 19 -7.46 -3.04 -11.47
CA ASP A 19 -8.14 -2.45 -12.64
C ASP A 19 -9.47 -3.15 -13.03
N ASP A 20 -9.83 -4.26 -12.37
CA ASP A 20 -11.18 -4.84 -12.47
C ASP A 20 -12.16 -4.02 -11.59
N ASP A 21 -12.79 -2.99 -12.17
CA ASP A 21 -13.84 -2.11 -11.61
C ASP A 21 -15.05 -2.90 -11.06
N GLU A 22 -14.91 -3.56 -9.90
CA GLU A 22 -16.03 -4.29 -9.29
C GLU A 22 -16.68 -3.51 -8.13
N PHE A 23 -15.94 -2.69 -7.36
CA PHE A 23 -16.53 -1.83 -6.30
C PHE A 23 -15.68 -0.58 -6.01
N ALA A 24 -16.24 0.63 -6.19
CA ALA A 24 -15.64 1.92 -5.80
C ALA A 24 -15.68 2.17 -4.27
N TRP A 25 -15.52 1.14 -3.46
CA TRP A 25 -15.55 1.22 -2.00
C TRP A 25 -14.12 1.22 -1.50
N LEU A 26 -13.70 2.30 -0.83
CA LEU A 26 -12.40 2.35 -0.19
C LEU A 26 -12.36 1.32 0.95
N THR A 27 -11.65 0.22 0.73
CA THR A 27 -11.51 -0.81 1.75
C THR A 27 -10.48 -0.39 2.79
N THR A 28 -10.50 -1.02 3.97
CA THR A 28 -9.41 -0.83 4.96
C THR A 28 -8.05 -1.23 4.38
N HIS A 29 -8.03 -2.16 3.43
CA HIS A 29 -6.82 -2.54 2.72
C HIS A 29 -6.32 -1.40 1.81
N ASP A 30 -7.20 -0.73 1.09
CA ASP A 30 -6.85 0.42 0.24
C ASP A 30 -6.33 1.60 1.02
N GLU A 31 -6.98 1.92 2.15
CA GLU A 31 -6.51 2.98 3.04
C GLU A 31 -5.10 2.69 3.55
N MET A 32 -4.81 1.43 3.88
CA MET A 32 -3.47 1.00 4.28
C MET A 32 -2.46 1.17 3.15
N LEU A 33 -2.80 0.72 1.94
CA LEU A 33 -1.91 0.85 0.78
C LEU A 33 -1.63 2.32 0.45
N LEU A 34 -2.63 3.19 0.52
CA LEU A 34 -2.47 4.64 0.34
C LEU A 34 -1.57 5.25 1.41
N ARG A 35 -1.77 4.90 2.68
CA ARG A 35 -0.94 5.40 3.77
C ARG A 35 0.52 4.97 3.63
N LEU A 36 0.77 3.74 3.24
CA LEU A 36 2.12 3.27 2.97
C LEU A 36 2.71 4.01 1.76
N LEU A 37 1.97 4.16 0.66
CA LEU A 37 2.43 4.83 -0.55
C LEU A 37 2.86 6.29 -0.30
N TYR A 38 2.18 6.98 0.63
CA TYR A 38 2.44 8.38 0.97
C TYR A 38 3.15 8.58 2.32
N HIS A 39 3.68 7.52 2.93
CA HIS A 39 4.38 7.64 4.20
C HIS A 39 5.70 8.43 4.01
N PRO A 40 6.00 9.44 4.85
CA PRO A 40 7.17 10.31 4.66
C PRO A 40 8.52 9.56 4.68
N ASP A 41 8.58 8.41 5.33
CA ASP A 41 9.78 7.56 5.36
C ASP A 41 10.02 6.79 4.06
N LEU A 42 9.02 6.72 3.18
CA LEU A 42 9.14 6.09 1.86
C LEU A 42 9.34 7.19 0.80
N SER A 43 10.37 7.02 -0.03
CA SER A 43 10.69 7.97 -1.09
C SER A 43 10.74 7.27 -2.45
N PRO A 44 10.34 7.96 -3.55
CA PRO A 44 10.50 7.42 -4.89
C PRO A 44 11.96 7.07 -5.20
N GLY A 45 12.18 5.96 -5.88
CA GLY A 45 13.50 5.48 -6.26
C GLY A 45 14.16 4.50 -5.29
N MET A 46 13.55 4.24 -4.13
CA MET A 46 13.97 3.14 -3.25
C MET A 46 13.80 1.78 -3.94
N THR A 47 14.79 0.92 -3.77
CA THR A 47 14.70 -0.51 -4.10
C THR A 47 13.77 -1.23 -3.14
N ALA A 48 13.31 -2.42 -3.54
CA ALA A 48 12.48 -3.26 -2.67
C ALA A 48 13.17 -3.62 -1.35
N ASP A 49 14.50 -3.80 -1.36
CA ASP A 49 15.27 -4.15 -0.16
C ASP A 49 15.42 -2.97 0.80
N GLU A 50 15.50 -1.74 0.28
CA GLU A 50 15.48 -0.51 1.09
C GLU A 50 14.10 -0.24 1.71
N ALA A 51 13.03 -0.46 0.95
CA ALA A 51 11.66 -0.19 1.40
C ALA A 51 11.13 -1.26 2.37
N ARG A 52 11.53 -2.53 2.23
CA ARG A 52 11.02 -3.66 3.02
C ARG A 52 11.10 -3.48 4.54
N PRO A 53 12.24 -3.07 5.14
CA PRO A 53 12.30 -2.87 6.59
C PRO A 53 11.38 -1.73 7.07
N ILE A 54 11.25 -0.65 6.28
CA ILE A 54 10.38 0.48 6.60
C ILE A 54 8.91 0.04 6.58
N LEU A 55 8.49 -0.64 5.51
CA LEU A 55 7.15 -1.20 5.37
C LEU A 55 6.81 -2.14 6.52
N ARG A 56 7.76 -2.99 6.94
CA ARG A 56 7.52 -3.93 8.03
C ARG A 56 7.25 -3.20 9.35
N ARG A 57 8.04 -2.18 9.67
CA ARG A 57 7.85 -1.34 10.86
C ARG A 57 6.46 -0.69 10.87
N LEU A 58 6.07 -0.06 9.75
CA LEU A 58 4.78 0.63 9.64
C LEU A 58 3.59 -0.33 9.78
N LEU A 59 3.70 -1.54 9.22
CA LEU A 59 2.69 -2.59 9.37
C LEU A 59 2.60 -3.12 10.80
N ASP A 60 3.74 -3.26 11.50
CA ASP A 60 3.77 -3.72 12.88
C ASP A 60 3.19 -2.65 13.83
N GLU A 61 3.48 -1.36 13.61
CA GLU A 61 2.88 -0.21 14.31
C GLU A 61 1.36 -0.17 14.10
N TRP A 62 0.89 -0.45 12.87
CA TRP A 62 -0.53 -0.49 12.56
C TRP A 62 -1.28 -1.62 13.29
N GLN A 63 -0.69 -2.82 13.34
CA GLN A 63 -1.30 -3.98 14.01
C GLN A 63 -1.37 -3.80 15.54
N ALA A 64 -0.49 -2.98 16.12
CA ALA A 64 -0.49 -2.66 17.55
C ALA A 64 -1.63 -1.70 17.97
N GLY A 65 -2.31 -1.05 17.01
CA GLY A 65 -3.31 -0.01 17.27
C GLY A 65 -2.67 1.36 17.57
N PRO A 66 -3.42 2.47 17.44
CA PRO A 66 -2.88 3.80 17.71
C PRO A 66 -2.52 3.94 19.19
N VAL A 67 -1.39 4.60 19.47
CA VAL A 67 -1.11 5.20 20.80
C VAL A 67 -2.06 6.35 21.09
#